data_AF-A0A7C3H7L7-F1
#
_entry.id   AF-A0A7C3H7L7-F1
#
_cell.length_a   1.000
_cell.length_b   1.000
_cell.length_c   1.000
_cell.angle_alpha   90.00
_cell.angle_beta   90.00
_cell.angle_gamma   90.00
#
_symmetry.space_group_name_H-M   'P 1'
#
loop_
_entity.id
_entity.type
_entity.pdbx_description
1 polymer ?
#
loop_
_entity_poly.entity_id
_entity_poly.type
_entity_poly.pdbx_seq_one_letter_code
_entity_poly.pdbx_strand_id
1 'polypeptide(L)'
;MREATFIEEWLDERWQQGLQQGLQQGLQQGEERGKRQTAQAILRRILWRRFGILPLSLDAKLGDLTAEQAESLVDAALDAPDLDAFQAALRDQTQHAPMAF
;
A
#
# COMPACT_ATOMS: atom_id res chain seq x y z
N MET A 1 41.69 -5.25 31.19
CA MET A 1 40.77 -4.13 30.89
C MET A 1 40.46 -3.96 29.40
N ARG A 2 41.37 -4.21 28.44
CA ARG A 2 41.08 -4.07 26.98
C ARG A 2 39.92 -4.93 26.45
N GLU A 3 39.74 -6.14 26.98
CA GLU A 3 38.68 -7.06 26.51
C GLU A 3 37.27 -6.59 26.90
N ALA A 4 37.11 -5.91 28.04
CA ALA A 4 35.83 -5.35 28.46
C ALA A 4 35.40 -4.20 27.53
N THR A 5 36.34 -3.32 27.17
CA THR A 5 36.10 -2.20 26.25
C THR A 5 35.73 -2.68 24.84
N PHE A 6 36.37 -3.74 24.34
CA PHE A 6 36.03 -4.33 23.04
C PHE A 6 34.59 -4.90 23.00
N ILE A 7 34.14 -5.54 24.08
CA ILE A 7 32.77 -6.07 24.18
C ILE A 7 31.75 -4.93 24.26
N GLU A 8 32.05 -3.88 25.03
CA GLU A 8 31.20 -2.68 25.14
C GLU A 8 31.05 -1.97 23.79
N GLU A 9 32.15 -1.72 23.09
CA GLU A 9 32.15 -1.12 21.75
C GLU A 9 31.36 -1.98 20.75
N TRP A 10 31.56 -3.31 20.77
CA TRP A 10 30.83 -4.22 19.90
C TRP A 10 29.32 -4.24 20.19
N LEU A 11 28.91 -4.20 21.46
CA LEU A 11 27.50 -4.15 21.86
C LEU A 11 26.84 -2.84 21.40
N ASP A 12 27.55 -1.71 21.57
CA ASP A 12 27.08 -0.40 21.13
C ASP A 12 26.91 -0.36 19.61
N GLU A 13 27.88 -0.87 18.84
CA GLU A 13 27.78 -0.96 17.38
C GLU A 13 26.56 -1.78 16.94
N ARG A 14 26.34 -2.94 17.59
CA ARG A 14 25.20 -3.81 17.27
C ARG A 14 23.87 -3.19 17.65
N TRP A 15 23.82 -2.46 18.76
CA TRP A 15 22.64 -1.71 19.16
C TRP A 15 22.30 -0.61 18.15
N GLN A 16 23.31 0.18 17.74
CA GLN A 16 23.14 1.22 16.72
C GLN A 16 22.70 0.63 15.38
N GLN A 17 23.29 -0.49 14.94
CA GLN A 17 22.87 -1.21 13.74
C GLN A 17 21.41 -1.66 13.84
N GLY A 18 21.00 -2.25 14.97
CA GLY A 18 19.63 -2.69 15.18
C GLY A 18 18.63 -1.53 15.14
N LEU A 19 18.97 -0.41 15.78
CA LEU A 19 18.17 0.82 15.74
C LEU A 19 18.03 1.37 14.33
N GLN A 20 19.15 1.45 13.58
CA GLN A 20 19.15 1.95 12.21
C GLN A 20 18.31 1.07 11.28
N GLN A 21 18.44 -0.26 11.40
CA GLN A 21 17.64 -1.21 10.63
C GLN A 21 16.15 -1.10 10.98
N GLY A 22 15.81 -1.02 12.27
CA GLY A 22 14.43 -0.86 12.73
C GLY A 22 13.80 0.44 12.22
N LEU A 23 14.54 1.55 12.29
CA LEU A 23 14.09 2.84 11.76
C LEU A 23 13.88 2.80 10.24
N GLN A 24 14.81 2.20 9.50
CA GLN A 24 14.72 2.08 8.04
C GLN A 24 13.50 1.24 7.63
N GLN A 25 13.29 0.09 8.27
CA GLN A 25 12.13 -0.77 8.01
C GLN A 25 10.82 -0.06 8.38
N GLY A 26 10.79 0.62 9.53
CA GLY A 26 9.60 1.37 9.96
C GLY A 26 9.25 2.50 8.99
N LEU A 27 10.25 3.23 8.49
CA LEU A 27 10.04 4.28 7.50
C LEU A 27 9.50 3.73 6.17
N GLN A 28 10.09 2.65 5.66
CA GLN A 28 9.65 2.00 4.42
C GLN A 28 8.20 1.49 4.54
N GLN A 29 7.89 0.75 5.61
CA GLN A 29 6.53 0.25 5.85
C GLN A 29 5.53 1.40 6.01
N GLY A 30 5.92 2.49 6.69
CA GLY A 30 5.10 3.68 6.84
C GLY A 30 4.82 4.37 5.51
N GLU A 31 5.83 4.51 4.67
CA GLU A 31 5.71 5.11 3.33
C GLU A 31 4.82 4.27 2.42
N GLU A 32 5.03 2.95 2.35
CA GLU A 32 4.20 2.03 1.56
C GLU A 32 2.75 2.04 2.03
N ARG A 33 2.52 2.01 3.35
CA ARG A 33 1.17 2.10 3.92
C ARG A 33 0.50 3.43 3.59
N GLY A 34 1.24 4.53 3.69
CA GLY A 34 0.76 5.87 3.38
C GLY A 34 0.38 6.02 1.91
N LYS A 35 1.23 5.54 0.99
CA LYS A 35 0.95 5.51 -0.45
C LYS A 35 -0.32 4.72 -0.75
N ARG A 36 -0.40 3.48 -0.24
CA ARG A 36 -1.57 2.61 -0.43
C ARG A 36 -2.86 3.26 0.07
N GLN A 37 -2.85 3.76 1.31
CA GLN A 37 -4.03 4.43 1.89
C GLN A 37 -4.46 5.64 1.07
N THR A 38 -3.50 6.45 0.62
CA THR A 38 -3.78 7.65 -0.18
C THR A 38 -4.36 7.30 -1.54
N ALA A 39 -3.75 6.37 -2.27
CA ALA A 39 -4.23 5.94 -3.58
C ALA A 39 -5.67 5.38 -3.50
N GLN A 40 -5.91 4.49 -2.53
CA GLN A 40 -7.25 3.94 -2.32
C GLN A 40 -8.28 5.00 -1.91
N ALA A 41 -7.90 5.99 -1.08
CA ALA A 41 -8.79 7.07 -0.66
C ALA A 41 -9.16 7.99 -1.83
N ILE A 42 -8.19 8.30 -2.71
CA ILE A 42 -8.44 9.08 -3.93
C ILE A 42 -9.40 8.34 -4.84
N LEU A 43 -9.16 7.05 -5.10
CA LEU A 43 -10.03 6.22 -5.94
C LEU A 43 -11.47 6.18 -5.38
N ARG A 44 -11.63 5.92 -4.08
CA ARG A 44 -12.94 5.96 -3.41
C ARG A 44 -13.63 7.30 -3.58
N ARG A 45 -12.89 8.40 -3.43
CA ARG A 45 -13.44 9.76 -3.58
C ARG A 45 -13.93 10.02 -5.00
N ILE A 46 -13.21 9.55 -6.02
CA ILE A 46 -13.63 9.65 -7.43
C ILE A 46 -14.91 8.85 -7.65
N LEU A 47 -14.91 7.58 -7.26
CA LEU A 47 -16.07 6.70 -7.42
C LEU A 47 -17.30 7.26 -6.69
N TRP A 48 -17.12 7.76 -5.47
CA TRP A 48 -18.21 8.38 -4.72
C TRP A 48 -18.75 9.65 -5.39
N ARG A 49 -17.89 10.48 -5.99
CA ARG A 49 -18.33 11.68 -6.71
C ARG A 49 -19.02 11.37 -8.03
N ARG A 50 -18.63 10.32 -8.73
CA ARG A 50 -19.22 9.95 -10.04
C ARG A 50 -20.49 9.10 -9.89
N PHE A 51 -20.47 8.15 -8.97
CA PHE A 51 -21.48 7.09 -8.87
C PHE A 51 -22.27 7.12 -7.55
N GLY A 52 -21.91 7.96 -6.59
CA GLY A 52 -22.59 8.08 -5.30
C GLY A 52 -22.16 7.00 -4.30
N ILE A 53 -23.10 6.51 -3.51
CA ILE A 53 -22.80 5.55 -2.44
C ILE A 53 -22.29 4.24 -3.03
N LEU A 54 -21.10 3.82 -2.60
CA LEU A 54 -20.48 2.58 -3.05
C LEU A 54 -21.06 1.37 -2.29
N PRO A 55 -21.33 0.25 -2.96
CA PRO A 55 -21.68 -1.00 -2.29
C PRO A 55 -20.57 -1.45 -1.34
N LEU A 56 -20.94 -1.98 -0.17
CA LEU A 56 -19.98 -2.45 0.84
C LEU A 56 -18.99 -3.50 0.28
N SER A 57 -19.47 -4.37 -0.62
CA SER A 57 -18.64 -5.38 -1.29
C SER A 57 -17.59 -4.77 -2.22
N LEU A 58 -17.86 -3.62 -2.82
CA LEU A 58 -16.89 -2.90 -3.63
C LEU A 58 -15.86 -2.21 -2.72
N ASP A 59 -16.31 -1.55 -1.66
CA ASP A 59 -15.41 -0.83 -0.74
C ASP A 59 -14.39 -1.76 -0.07
N ALA A 60 -14.80 -2.98 0.29
CA ALA A 60 -13.93 -4.03 0.79
C ALA A 60 -12.84 -4.39 -0.23
N LYS A 61 -13.21 -4.63 -1.50
CA LYS A 61 -12.24 -4.93 -2.57
C LYS A 61 -11.26 -3.79 -2.80
N LEU A 62 -11.72 -2.54 -2.73
CA LEU A 62 -10.83 -1.37 -2.83
C LEU A 62 -9.84 -1.29 -1.66
N GLY A 63 -10.16 -1.88 -0.51
CA GLY A 63 -9.29 -1.94 0.67
C GLY A 63 -8.11 -2.90 0.52
N ASP A 64 -8.28 -3.92 -0.32
CA ASP A 64 -7.27 -4.94 -0.57
C ASP A 64 -6.29 -4.56 -1.70
N LEU A 65 -6.57 -3.49 -2.45
CA LEU A 65 -5.72 -3.03 -3.54
C LEU A 65 -4.35 -2.56 -3.04
N THR A 66 -3.30 -2.85 -3.81
CA THR A 66 -2.00 -2.18 -3.64
C THR A 66 -2.10 -0.71 -4.07
N ALA A 67 -1.06 0.09 -3.79
CA ALA A 67 -1.01 1.47 -4.24
C ALA A 67 -1.07 1.54 -5.78
N GLU A 68 -0.30 0.69 -6.46
CA GLU A 68 -0.19 0.64 -7.92
C GLU A 68 -1.50 0.22 -8.57
N GLN A 69 -2.19 -0.76 -8.00
CA GLN A 69 -3.51 -1.18 -8.49
C GLN A 69 -4.57 -0.10 -8.30
N ALA A 70 -4.54 0.60 -7.16
CA ALA A 70 -5.46 1.70 -6.91
C ALA A 70 -5.20 2.88 -7.86
N GLU A 71 -3.92 3.19 -8.13
CA GLU A 71 -3.52 4.23 -9.08
C GLU A 71 -3.92 3.90 -10.52
N SER A 72 -3.68 2.67 -11.00
CA SER A 72 -4.07 2.26 -12.36
C SER A 72 -5.59 2.30 -12.57
N LEU A 73 -6.37 2.09 -11.50
CA LEU A 73 -7.82 2.15 -11.53
C LEU A 73 -8.37 3.57 -11.47
N VAL A 74 -7.56 4.59 -11.23
CA VAL A 74 -8.01 6.00 -11.25
C VAL A 74 -8.52 6.37 -12.63
N ASP A 75 -7.76 6.08 -13.69
CA ASP A 75 -8.16 6.41 -15.07
C ASP A 75 -9.39 5.61 -15.48
N ALA A 76 -9.42 4.31 -15.17
CA ALA A 76 -10.59 3.47 -15.39
C ALA A 76 -11.83 3.99 -14.65
N ALA A 77 -11.66 4.50 -13.43
CA ALA A 77 -12.73 5.12 -12.64
C ALA A 77 -13.16 6.48 -13.16
N LEU A 78 -12.37 7.17 -13.98
CA LEU A 78 -12.75 8.44 -14.63
C LEU A 78 -13.44 8.19 -15.97
N ASP A 79 -13.03 7.16 -16.71
CA ASP A 79 -13.52 6.83 -18.05
C ASP A 79 -14.78 5.95 -18.03
N ALA A 80 -14.99 5.15 -16.98
CA ALA A 80 -16.13 4.24 -16.91
C ALA A 80 -17.47 5.00 -17.01
N PRO A 81 -18.42 4.60 -17.87
CA PRO A 81 -19.71 5.28 -18.00
C PRO A 81 -20.60 5.13 -16.75
N ASP A 82 -20.44 4.01 -16.03
CA ASP A 82 -21.21 3.66 -14.84
C ASP A 82 -20.38 2.78 -13.88
N LEU A 83 -20.97 2.47 -12.73
CA LEU A 83 -20.33 1.67 -11.70
C LEU A 83 -20.11 0.21 -12.13
N ASP A 84 -20.97 -0.33 -12.99
CA ASP A 84 -20.89 -1.72 -13.45
C ASP A 84 -19.72 -1.91 -14.41
N ALA A 85 -19.51 -0.96 -15.32
CA ALA A 85 -18.35 -0.91 -16.21
C ALA A 85 -17.03 -0.79 -15.42
N PHE A 86 -17.01 0.04 -14.36
CA PHE A 86 -15.84 0.10 -13.48
C PHE A 86 -15.59 -1.23 -12.75
N GLN A 87 -16.65 -1.87 -12.23
CA GLN A 87 -16.52 -3.17 -11.56
C GLN A 87 -16.02 -4.28 -12.49
N ALA A 88 -16.34 -4.22 -13.79
CA ALA A 88 -15.77 -5.12 -14.78
C ALA A 88 -14.25 -4.91 -14.92
N ALA A 89 -13.80 -3.65 -15.10
CA ALA A 89 -12.38 -3.32 -15.18
C ALA A 89 -11.59 -3.72 -13.91
N LEU A 90 -12.20 -3.55 -12.72
CA LEU A 90 -11.63 -4.01 -11.46
C LEU A 90 -11.44 -5.53 -11.43
N ARG A 91 -12.42 -6.31 -11.91
CA ARG A 91 -12.32 -7.78 -11.96
C ARG A 91 -11.17 -8.22 -12.86
N ASP A 92 -11.06 -7.61 -14.04
CA ASP A 92 -10.02 -7.94 -15.02
C ASP A 92 -8.60 -7.69 -14.46
N GLN A 93 -8.39 -6.59 -13.73
CA GLN A 93 -7.10 -6.33 -13.07
C GLN A 93 -6.82 -7.28 -11.91
N THR A 94 -7.82 -7.62 -11.10
CA THR A 94 -7.62 -8.55 -9.96
C THR A 94 -7.38 -10.00 -10.39
N GLN A 95 -7.73 -10.38 -11.63
CA GLN A 95 -7.44 -11.71 -12.18
C GLN A 95 -6.01 -11.85 -12.74
N HIS A 96 -5.26 -10.75 -12.86
CA HIS A 96 -3.93 -10.74 -13.48
C HIS A 96 -2.75 -10.54 -12.51
N ALA A 97 -2.92 -10.90 -11.23
CA ALA A 97 -1.81 -10.88 -10.28
C ALA A 97 -0.79 -11.99 -10.64
N PRO A 98 0.47 -11.67 -10.99
CA PRO A 98 1.50 -12.69 -11.13
C PRO A 98 1.73 -13.33 -9.77
N MET A 99 1.68 -14.67 -9.75
CA MET A 99 2.21 -15.48 -8.65
C MET A 99 3.68 -15.12 -8.46
N ALA A 100 3.97 -14.29 -7.47
CA ALA A 100 5.32 -14.13 -6.96
C ALA A 100 5.68 -15.44 -6.23
N PHE A 101 6.51 -16.26 -6.87
CA PHE A 101 7.20 -17.42 -6.28
C PHE A 101 8.56 -16.99 -5.74
#